data_AF-A0AAU4YKQ2-F1
#
_entry.id   AF-A0AAU4YKQ2-F1
#
_cell.length_a   1.000
_cell.length_b   1.000
_cell.length_c   1.000
_cell.angle_alpha   90.00
_cell.angle_beta   90.00
_cell.angle_gamma   90.00
#
_symmetry.space_group_name_H-M   'P 1'
#
loop_
_entity.id
_entity.type
_entity.pdbx_description
1 polymer ?
#
loop_
_entity_poly.entity_id
_entity_poly.type
_entity_poly.pdbx_seq_one_letter_code
_entity_poly.pdbx_strand_id
1 'polypeptide(L)'
;MIFRRRDELAIGSRCDDADFSVLFSSERTFKVWRYGVGHSQLLLRAAPEPSQPQRLDLHFEGVEAMQLITRYEALELHTFDEAESERIFEASGVPSRWRPHRLVLGLRSRSGAGYVQCAKVSALRGGADVIGPDDPSESVDVVWSLRG
;
A
#
# COMPACT_ATOMS: atom_id res chain seq x y z
N MET A 1 62.68 10.88 16.27
CA MET A 1 61.59 11.84 16.00
C MET A 1 60.42 11.03 15.42
N ILE A 2 59.63 10.33 16.24
CA ILE A 2 58.29 10.72 16.75
C ILE A 2 57.48 11.59 15.77
N PHE A 3 56.43 11.06 15.13
CA PHE A 3 55.01 11.34 15.48
C PHE A 3 54.00 10.62 14.54
N ARG A 4 52.91 10.16 15.16
CA ARG A 4 51.72 9.49 14.57
C ARG A 4 50.79 10.44 13.82
N ARG A 5 49.99 9.88 12.90
CA ARG A 5 48.50 9.95 12.76
C ARG A 5 48.12 8.94 11.66
N ARG A 6 47.46 7.81 11.94
CA ARG A 6 46.01 7.61 12.09
C ARG A 6 45.19 8.58 11.24
N ASP A 7 44.64 8.06 10.15
CA ASP A 7 43.25 8.32 9.75
C ASP A 7 42.72 7.08 9.01
N GLU A 8 41.99 6.26 9.78
CA GLU A 8 40.93 5.39 9.28
C GLU A 8 39.87 6.30 8.65
N LEU A 9 39.58 6.09 7.36
CA LEU A 9 38.28 6.46 6.81
C LEU A 9 37.66 5.20 6.25
N ALA A 10 36.94 4.52 7.15
CA ALA A 10 35.84 3.68 6.77
C ALA A 10 34.89 4.52 5.91
N ILE A 11 34.82 4.22 4.61
CA ILE A 11 33.69 4.64 3.79
C ILE A 11 32.54 3.73 4.23
N GLY A 12 31.93 4.10 5.36
CA GLY A 12 30.63 3.59 5.72
C GLY A 12 29.69 4.01 4.61
N SER A 13 29.34 3.06 3.75
CA SER A 13 28.16 3.16 2.91
C SER A 13 26.97 3.42 3.83
N ARG A 14 26.65 4.70 4.02
CA ARG A 14 25.29 5.12 4.30
C ARG A 14 24.49 4.69 3.07
N CYS A 15 23.98 3.47 3.10
CA CYS A 15 22.63 3.29 2.60
C CYS A 15 21.82 4.31 3.42
N ASP A 16 21.43 5.41 2.78
CA ASP A 16 20.24 6.10 3.23
C ASP A 16 19.15 5.02 3.17
N ASP A 17 18.89 4.37 4.31
CA ASP A 17 17.64 3.70 4.58
C ASP A 17 16.60 4.81 4.52
N ALA A 18 16.19 5.17 3.30
CA ALA A 18 15.04 6.01 3.07
C ALA A 18 13.91 5.42 3.91
N ASP A 19 13.24 6.27 4.70
CA ASP A 19 12.23 5.89 5.69
C ASP A 19 10.98 5.28 5.02
N PHE A 20 11.15 4.07 4.48
CA PHE A 20 10.08 3.19 4.01
C PHE A 20 9.48 2.52 5.24
N SER A 21 8.61 3.24 5.94
CA SER A 21 7.89 2.67 7.08
C SER A 21 6.81 1.72 6.57
N VAL A 22 6.87 0.46 7.01
CA VAL A 22 5.83 -0.53 6.71
C VAL A 22 4.59 -0.20 7.53
N LEU A 23 3.49 0.09 6.84
CA LEU A 23 2.20 0.48 7.41
C LEU A 23 1.29 -0.72 7.65
N PHE A 24 1.38 -1.72 6.77
CA PHE A 24 0.59 -2.94 6.79
C PHE A 24 1.36 -4.06 6.08
N SER A 25 1.28 -5.28 6.59
CA SER A 25 1.88 -6.45 5.95
C SER A 25 0.96 -7.67 6.06
N SER A 26 0.92 -8.50 5.03
CA SER A 26 0.18 -9.76 5.04
C SER A 26 0.84 -10.79 4.13
N GLU A 27 1.09 -12.00 4.65
CA GLU A 27 1.67 -13.12 3.88
C GLU A 27 0.74 -13.69 2.80
N ARG A 28 -0.52 -13.26 2.76
CA ARG A 28 -1.50 -13.75 1.78
C ARG A 28 -1.18 -13.29 0.37
N THR A 29 -1.76 -14.00 -0.60
CA THR A 29 -1.76 -13.56 -1.99
C THR A 29 -2.95 -12.64 -2.26
N PHE A 30 -2.68 -11.40 -2.70
CA PHE A 30 -3.70 -10.46 -3.17
C PHE A 30 -3.76 -10.40 -4.70
N LYS A 31 -4.97 -10.20 -5.23
CA LYS A 31 -5.22 -9.94 -6.66
C LYS A 31 -6.12 -8.72 -6.80
N VAL A 32 -6.02 -8.04 -7.94
CA VAL A 32 -7.00 -6.99 -8.29
C VAL A 32 -8.36 -7.63 -8.46
N TRP A 33 -9.33 -7.20 -7.65
CA TRP A 33 -10.69 -7.75 -7.67
C TRP A 33 -11.67 -6.82 -8.37
N ARG A 34 -11.63 -5.53 -8.01
CA ARG A 34 -12.55 -4.54 -8.55
C ARG A 34 -11.87 -3.18 -8.63
N TYR A 35 -12.13 -2.47 -9.72
CA TYR A 35 -11.94 -1.03 -9.81
C TYR A 35 -13.28 -0.40 -10.18
N GLY A 36 -13.80 0.45 -9.29
CA GLY A 36 -15.09 1.12 -9.44
C GLY A 36 -14.91 2.60 -9.72
N VAL A 37 -15.51 3.08 -10.82
CA VAL A 37 -15.46 4.50 -11.19
C VAL A 37 -16.28 5.36 -10.22
N GLY A 38 -17.39 4.81 -9.68
CA GLY A 38 -18.12 5.45 -8.59
C GLY A 38 -17.27 5.47 -7.32
N HIS A 39 -16.98 6.67 -6.80
CA HIS A 39 -16.13 6.93 -5.63
C HIS A 39 -14.64 6.58 -5.79
N SER A 40 -14.19 6.28 -7.02
CA SER A 40 -12.80 5.92 -7.33
C SER A 40 -12.24 4.87 -6.36
N GLN A 41 -12.83 3.68 -6.38
CA GLN A 41 -12.49 2.61 -5.42
C GLN A 41 -11.66 1.52 -6.07
N LEU A 42 -10.63 1.04 -5.37
CA LEU A 42 -9.85 -0.14 -5.73
C LEU A 42 -9.99 -1.18 -4.62
N LEU A 43 -10.21 -2.44 -5.02
CA LEU A 43 -10.22 -3.58 -4.11
C LEU A 43 -9.15 -4.58 -4.51
N LEU A 44 -8.19 -4.82 -3.63
CA LEU A 44 -7.28 -5.97 -3.72
C LEU A 44 -7.78 -7.04 -2.76
N ARG A 45 -7.95 -8.26 -3.25
CA ARG A 45 -8.54 -9.36 -2.48
C ARG A 45 -7.57 -10.50 -2.29
N ALA A 46 -7.44 -10.95 -1.05
CA ALA A 46 -6.93 -12.25 -0.70
C ALA A 46 -8.10 -13.22 -0.44
N ALA A 47 -8.13 -14.30 -1.22
CA ALA A 47 -9.15 -15.33 -1.07
C ALA A 47 -9.02 -16.06 0.29
N PRO A 48 -10.10 -16.68 0.78
CA PRO A 48 -10.03 -17.64 1.87
C PRO A 48 -8.99 -18.75 1.61
N GLU A 49 -8.25 -19.12 2.65
CA GLU A 49 -7.35 -20.27 2.65
C GLU A 49 -7.73 -21.24 3.79
N PRO A 50 -7.38 -22.53 3.74
CA PRO A 50 -7.76 -23.49 4.80
C PRO A 50 -7.30 -23.07 6.20
N SER A 51 -6.13 -22.42 6.31
CA SER A 51 -5.60 -21.88 7.56
C SER A 51 -6.26 -20.57 7.98
N GLN A 52 -6.91 -19.88 7.04
CA GLN A 52 -7.44 -18.54 7.19
C GLN A 52 -8.75 -18.39 6.38
N PRO A 53 -9.87 -18.93 6.90
CA PRO A 53 -11.10 -19.17 6.12
C PRO A 53 -11.88 -17.89 5.78
N GLN A 54 -11.53 -16.77 6.40
CA GLN A 54 -12.12 -15.47 6.07
C GLN A 54 -11.31 -14.79 4.98
N ARG A 55 -11.98 -14.18 4.00
CA ARG A 55 -11.32 -13.30 3.03
C ARG A 55 -10.74 -12.07 3.70
N LEU A 56 -9.78 -11.45 3.02
CA LEU A 56 -9.19 -10.19 3.43
C LEU A 56 -9.09 -9.26 2.22
N ASP A 57 -9.74 -8.12 2.30
CA ASP A 57 -9.77 -7.12 1.24
C ASP A 57 -9.02 -5.86 1.67
N LEU A 58 -8.14 -5.36 0.82
CA LEU A 58 -7.62 -3.99 0.91
C LEU A 58 -8.49 -3.09 0.05
N HIS A 59 -9.25 -2.23 0.70
CA HIS A 59 -10.15 -1.28 0.09
C HIS A 59 -9.54 0.12 0.10
N PHE A 60 -9.23 0.63 -1.09
CA PHE A 60 -8.74 1.97 -1.31
C PHE A 60 -9.87 2.85 -1.82
N GLU A 61 -10.04 4.04 -1.23
CA GLU A 61 -11.10 5.00 -1.56
C GLU A 61 -10.49 6.31 -2.08
N GLY A 62 -11.14 6.93 -3.06
CA GLY A 62 -10.63 8.17 -3.67
C GLY A 62 -9.30 7.97 -4.37
N VAL A 63 -9.17 6.88 -5.14
CA VAL A 63 -7.98 6.54 -5.93
C VAL A 63 -7.83 7.53 -7.10
N GLU A 64 -6.72 8.25 -7.13
CA GLU A 64 -6.42 9.24 -8.17
C GLU A 64 -5.39 8.70 -9.18
N ALA A 65 -4.44 7.89 -8.71
CA ALA A 65 -3.44 7.24 -9.54
C ALA A 65 -3.04 5.89 -8.95
N MET A 66 -2.62 4.97 -9.80
CA MET A 66 -2.13 3.66 -9.39
C MET A 66 -1.23 3.05 -10.46
N GLN A 67 -0.26 2.28 -10.01
CA GLN A 67 0.48 1.33 -10.83
C GLN A 67 0.34 -0.04 -10.17
N LEU A 68 -0.25 -1.00 -10.88
CA LEU A 68 -0.55 -2.31 -10.33
C LEU A 68 0.10 -3.43 -11.15
N ILE A 69 0.47 -4.50 -10.44
CA ILE A 69 0.65 -5.83 -11.03
C ILE A 69 -0.59 -6.69 -10.76
N THR A 70 -0.71 -7.80 -11.49
CA THR A 70 -1.91 -8.65 -11.45
C THR A 70 -2.03 -9.47 -10.15
N ARG A 71 -0.92 -9.69 -9.45
CA ARG A 71 -0.84 -10.52 -8.25
C ARG A 71 0.26 -10.05 -7.31
N TYR A 72 -0.03 -10.02 -6.02
CA TYR A 72 0.90 -9.69 -4.94
C TYR A 72 1.01 -10.86 -3.97
N GLU A 73 2.14 -11.55 -3.95
CA GLU A 73 2.51 -12.52 -2.92
C GLU A 73 3.18 -11.85 -1.71
N ALA A 74 2.65 -12.05 -0.51
CA ALA A 74 3.14 -11.40 0.72
C ALA A 74 3.24 -9.88 0.55
N LEU A 75 2.07 -9.24 0.56
CA LEU A 75 1.93 -7.82 0.27
C LEU A 75 2.26 -6.97 1.49
N GLU A 76 3.08 -5.95 1.27
CA GLU A 76 3.39 -4.87 2.20
C GLU A 76 2.93 -3.53 1.62
N LEU A 77 2.26 -2.73 2.46
CA LEU A 77 2.02 -1.31 2.23
C LEU A 77 3.09 -0.52 2.98
N HIS A 78 3.71 0.45 2.31
CA HIS A 78 4.74 1.31 2.90
C HIS A 78 4.60 2.75 2.43
N THR A 79 5.20 3.67 3.19
CA THR A 79 5.37 5.07 2.78
C THR A 79 6.50 5.20 1.79
N PHE A 80 6.41 6.16 0.88
CA PHE A 80 7.56 6.61 0.10
C PHE A 80 8.31 7.72 0.84
N ASP A 81 9.54 7.99 0.43
CA ASP A 81 10.19 9.25 0.80
C ASP A 81 9.47 10.45 0.13
N GLU A 82 9.81 11.66 0.61
CA GLU A 82 9.20 12.90 0.13
C GLU A 82 9.43 13.11 -1.38
N ALA A 83 10.63 12.80 -1.86
CA ALA A 83 11.01 13.04 -3.26
C ALA A 83 10.27 12.11 -4.23
N GLU A 84 10.04 10.87 -3.84
CA GLU A 84 9.27 9.89 -4.61
C GLU A 84 7.77 10.16 -4.53
N SER A 85 7.27 10.55 -3.35
CA SER A 85 5.89 11.00 -3.19
C SER A 85 5.58 12.18 -4.10
N GLU A 86 6.46 13.19 -4.15
CA GLU A 86 6.32 14.37 -5.01
C GLU A 86 6.34 13.99 -6.50
N ARG A 87 7.23 13.08 -6.92
CA ARG A 87 7.24 12.55 -8.30
C ARG A 87 5.90 11.91 -8.68
N ILE A 88 5.30 11.15 -7.77
CA ILE A 88 3.99 10.51 -8.00
C ILE A 88 2.87 11.54 -8.05
N PHE A 89 2.90 12.56 -7.17
CA PHE A 89 1.94 13.67 -7.19
C PHE A 89 1.96 14.49 -8.47
N GLU A 90 3.15 14.76 -9.01
CA GLU A 90 3.30 15.43 -10.31
C GLU A 90 2.78 14.56 -11.45
N ALA A 91 3.13 13.27 -11.45
CA ALA A 91 2.70 12.35 -12.50
C ALA A 91 1.18 12.11 -12.51
N SER A 92 0.50 12.22 -11.37
CA SER A 92 -0.96 12.02 -11.29
C SER A 92 -1.79 13.23 -11.65
N GLY A 93 -1.18 14.42 -11.74
CA GLY A 93 -1.91 15.66 -12.00
C GLY A 93 -2.84 16.09 -10.86
N VAL A 94 -2.71 15.50 -9.67
CA VAL A 94 -3.51 15.90 -8.50
C VAL A 94 -3.17 17.34 -8.11
N PRO A 95 -4.16 18.25 -8.04
CA PRO A 95 -3.91 19.64 -7.68
C PRO A 95 -3.23 19.77 -6.32
N SER A 96 -2.26 20.68 -6.18
CA SER A 96 -1.47 20.87 -4.95
C SER A 96 -2.33 21.07 -3.69
N ARG A 97 -3.48 21.75 -3.82
CA ARG A 97 -4.44 21.95 -2.73
C ARG A 97 -5.04 20.66 -2.15
N TRP A 98 -5.00 19.55 -2.89
CA TRP A 98 -5.56 18.27 -2.46
C TRP A 98 -4.49 17.32 -1.90
N ARG A 99 -3.21 17.56 -2.21
CA ARG A 99 -2.08 16.71 -1.76
C ARG A 99 -2.05 16.45 -0.25
N PRO A 100 -2.32 17.43 0.64
CA PRO A 100 -2.29 17.18 2.08
C PRO A 100 -3.30 16.17 2.60
N HIS A 101 -4.30 15.79 1.80
CA HIS A 101 -5.36 14.83 2.17
C HIS A 101 -5.26 13.53 1.37
N ARG A 102 -4.10 13.29 0.74
CA ARG A 102 -3.86 12.13 -0.13
C ARG A 102 -2.65 11.37 0.35
N LEU A 103 -2.83 10.06 0.43
CA LEU A 103 -1.78 9.10 0.69
C LEU A 103 -1.16 8.69 -0.64
N VAL A 104 0.16 8.49 -0.64
CA VAL A 104 0.87 7.75 -1.67
C VAL A 104 1.46 6.52 -1.01
N LEU A 105 0.91 5.36 -1.36
CA LEU A 105 1.25 4.09 -0.73
C LEU A 105 1.97 3.20 -1.72
N GLY A 106 3.16 2.73 -1.35
CA GLY A 106 3.87 1.73 -2.11
C GLY A 106 3.31 0.34 -1.83
N LEU A 107 3.18 -0.45 -2.89
CA LEU A 107 2.84 -1.87 -2.83
C LEU A 107 4.12 -2.65 -3.07
N ARG A 108 4.62 -3.39 -2.07
CA ARG A 108 5.77 -4.28 -2.23
C ARG A 108 5.36 -5.72 -2.02
N SER A 109 5.87 -6.61 -2.85
CA SER A 109 5.57 -8.03 -2.81
C SER A 109 6.72 -8.83 -3.42
N ARG A 110 6.80 -10.13 -3.10
CA ARG A 110 7.74 -11.03 -3.78
C ARG A 110 7.53 -11.12 -5.29
N SER A 111 6.30 -10.90 -5.78
CA SER A 111 5.97 -10.96 -7.20
C SER A 111 6.15 -9.64 -7.95
N GLY A 112 6.49 -8.55 -7.24
CA GLY A 112 6.78 -7.25 -7.82
C GLY A 112 6.29 -6.09 -6.96
N ALA A 113 6.27 -4.90 -7.54
CA ALA A 113 5.91 -3.67 -6.83
C ALA A 113 4.98 -2.78 -7.65
N GLY A 114 4.35 -1.84 -6.95
CA GLY A 114 3.42 -0.86 -7.51
C GLY A 114 3.16 0.26 -6.52
N TYR A 115 2.16 1.08 -6.80
CA TYR A 115 1.70 2.12 -5.87
C TYR A 115 0.23 2.41 -6.04
N VAL A 116 -0.35 3.02 -5.01
CA VAL A 116 -1.71 3.59 -5.04
C VAL A 116 -1.67 4.96 -4.39
N GLN A 117 -2.18 5.95 -5.11
CA GLN A 117 -2.50 7.26 -4.57
C GLN A 117 -4.00 7.32 -4.25
N CYS A 118 -4.35 7.50 -2.97
CA CYS A 118 -5.74 7.44 -2.50
C CYS A 118 -6.02 8.40 -1.33
N ALA A 119 -7.29 8.61 -0.99
CA ALA A 119 -7.67 9.35 0.22
C ALA A 119 -7.61 8.47 1.48
N LYS A 120 -7.92 7.18 1.34
CA LYS A 120 -8.01 6.23 2.46
C LYS A 120 -7.74 4.81 1.99
N VAL A 121 -7.16 4.00 2.86
CA VAL A 121 -7.06 2.55 2.72
C VAL A 121 -7.60 1.87 3.98
N SER A 122 -8.29 0.75 3.82
CA SER A 122 -8.75 -0.11 4.92
C SER A 122 -8.51 -1.57 4.60
N ALA A 123 -8.06 -2.35 5.58
CA ALA A 123 -8.07 -3.80 5.52
C ALA A 123 -9.38 -4.30 6.15
N LEU A 124 -10.16 -5.02 5.36
CA LEU A 124 -11.50 -5.50 5.68
C LEU A 124 -11.49 -7.02 5.70
N ARG A 125 -11.91 -7.61 6.82
CA ARG A 125 -12.02 -9.06 6.97
C ARG A 125 -13.49 -9.46 6.89
N GLY A 126 -13.79 -10.49 6.10
CA GLY A 126 -15.15 -11.03 5.98
C GLY A 126 -15.99 -10.48 4.80
N GLY A 127 -17.22 -10.99 4.72
CA GLY A 127 -18.24 -10.77 3.67
C GLY A 127 -18.23 -11.76 2.47
N ALA A 128 -19.21 -11.65 1.57
CA ALA A 128 -19.47 -12.43 0.36
C ALA A 128 -19.26 -11.63 -0.93
N ASP A 129 -19.10 -12.36 -2.04
CA ASP A 129 -18.94 -11.75 -3.37
C ASP A 129 -20.13 -10.84 -3.67
N VAL A 130 -19.83 -9.62 -4.14
CA VAL A 130 -20.82 -8.57 -4.44
C VAL A 130 -21.68 -8.93 -5.69
N ILE A 131 -21.68 -10.19 -6.14
CA ILE A 131 -22.58 -10.69 -7.17
C ILE A 131 -23.77 -11.37 -6.47
N GLY A 132 -24.60 -10.55 -5.83
CA GLY A 132 -25.82 -10.94 -5.12
C GLY A 132 -26.37 -9.73 -4.36
N PRO A 133 -27.70 -9.63 -4.12
CA PRO A 133 -28.26 -8.54 -3.32
C PRO A 133 -27.53 -8.45 -1.99
N ASP A 134 -27.17 -7.22 -1.57
CA ASP A 134 -26.52 -6.94 -0.30
C ASP A 134 -27.17 -7.79 0.80
N ASP A 135 -26.49 -8.83 1.27
CA ASP A 135 -26.92 -9.55 2.46
C ASP A 135 -26.38 -8.77 3.66
N PRO A 136 -27.23 -8.05 4.40
CA PRO A 136 -26.79 -7.23 5.53
C PRO A 136 -26.38 -8.09 6.74
N SER A 137 -26.49 -9.42 6.68
CA SER A 137 -26.12 -10.33 7.77
C SER A 137 -24.63 -10.65 7.85
N GLU A 138 -23.85 -10.28 6.84
CA GLU A 138 -22.41 -10.54 6.85
C GLU A 138 -21.61 -9.40 7.48
N SER A 139 -20.99 -9.71 8.63
CA SER A 139 -20.10 -8.80 9.33
C SER A 139 -18.81 -8.59 8.51
N VAL A 140 -18.56 -7.34 8.13
CA VAL A 140 -17.24 -6.90 7.68
C VAL A 140 -16.54 -6.22 8.84
N ASP A 141 -15.39 -6.78 9.24
CA ASP A 141 -14.57 -6.22 10.30
C ASP A 141 -13.45 -5.37 9.70
N VAL A 142 -13.34 -4.11 10.14
CA VAL A 142 -12.18 -3.28 9.82
C VAL A 142 -11.03 -3.70 10.73
N VAL A 143 -10.03 -4.37 10.17
CA VAL A 143 -8.87 -4.83 10.95
C VAL A 143 -7.75 -3.80 11.01
N TRP A 144 -7.71 -2.89 10.05
CA TRP A 144 -6.74 -1.80 9.98
C TRP A 144 -7.22 -0.72 9.00
N SER A 145 -6.85 0.54 9.22
CA SER A 145 -7.14 1.63 8.28
C SER A 145 -6.17 2.79 8.41
N LEU A 146 -5.93 3.50 7.31
CA LEU A 146 -5.16 4.73 7.25
C LEU A 146 -5.87 5.75 6.36
N ARG A 147 -5.82 7.02 6.74
CA ARG A 147 -6.41 8.13 5.99
C ARG A 147 -5.37 9.25 5.86
N GLY A 148 -5.36 9.92 4.70
CA GLY A 148 -4.56 11.12 4.44
C GLY A 148 -5.10 12.36 5.12
#